data_AF-A0A0A0A818-F1
#
_entry.id   AF-A0A0A0A818-F1
#
_cell.length_a   1.000
_cell.length_b   1.000
_cell.length_c   1.000
_cell.angle_alpha   90.00
_cell.angle_beta   90.00
_cell.angle_gamma   90.00
#
_symmetry.space_group_name_H-M   'P 1'
#
loop_
_entity.id
_entity.type
_entity.pdbx_description
1 polymer ?
#
loop_
_entity_poly.entity_id
_entity_poly.type
_entity_poly.pdbx_seq_one_letter_code
_entity_poly.pdbx_strand_id
1 'polypeptide(L)'
;MESPWCEQRITKVSLAEILRCFEHPISEEQAWAICFQCCRKMEQLSMGLYTPLHSVFIKGPGSIFIHADGTASFKVYHKSGKSIDVGSIQQSEDKLLEYLGVVIYEALDWGIDSQVERELSDPLEKLLCLMLKLDDEAMKPAVTLQDVIKACEEHLSRPSEATSHYEVTCRSLFSEYVELQKLVTIIQTSKEVHLGSPLSCYSSVDLSLTRFSKASLWPNVMHELQNGVKLRKVTEQPQRSVPPKKSIRSPYDLLLDDIQHKRYTLRKVSD
;
A
#
# COMPACT_ATOMS: atom_id res chain seq x y z
N MET A 1 15.15 33.76 -11.10
CA MET A 1 15.57 32.61 -11.92
C MET A 1 15.02 31.39 -11.22
N GLU A 2 13.78 31.04 -11.56
CA GLU A 2 13.01 29.99 -10.90
C GLU A 2 13.45 28.62 -11.44
N SER A 3 13.69 27.68 -10.54
CA SER A 3 14.15 26.32 -10.87
C SER A 3 13.08 25.57 -11.65
N PRO A 4 13.39 24.90 -12.79
CA PRO A 4 12.41 24.28 -13.67
C PRO A 4 12.06 22.85 -13.25
N TRP A 5 11.84 22.62 -11.95
CA TRP A 5 11.29 21.35 -11.47
C TRP A 5 9.78 21.56 -11.31
N CYS A 6 9.07 21.42 -12.42
CA CYS A 6 7.66 21.04 -12.32
C CYS A 6 7.68 19.62 -11.75
N GLU A 7 7.65 19.50 -10.42
CA GLU A 7 7.40 18.23 -9.73
C GLU A 7 6.14 17.64 -10.37
N GLN A 8 6.31 16.59 -11.19
CA GLN A 8 5.17 15.84 -11.70
C GLN A 8 4.49 15.24 -10.47
N ARG A 9 3.44 15.90 -10.01
CA ARG A 9 2.66 15.47 -8.85
C ARG A 9 2.04 14.13 -9.24
N ILE A 10 2.56 13.05 -8.65
CA ILE A 10 2.00 11.71 -8.82
C ILE A 10 0.53 11.81 -8.41
N THR A 11 -0.38 11.49 -9.34
CA THR A 11 -1.83 11.57 -9.10
C THR A 11 -2.46 10.20 -8.87
N LYS A 12 -1.77 9.13 -9.26
CA LYS A 12 -2.16 7.74 -9.05
C LYS A 12 -0.94 6.82 -9.03
N VAL A 13 -1.10 5.67 -8.38
CA VAL A 13 -0.08 4.61 -8.27
C VAL A 13 -0.77 3.26 -8.47
N SER A 14 -0.12 2.28 -9.10
CA SER A 14 -0.68 0.93 -9.19
C SER A 14 -0.56 0.17 -7.87
N LEU A 15 -1.50 -0.74 -7.59
CA LEU A 15 -1.44 -1.58 -6.40
C LEU A 15 -0.15 -2.43 -6.37
N ALA A 16 0.32 -2.89 -7.53
CA ALA A 16 1.62 -3.56 -7.63
C ALA A 16 2.81 -2.69 -7.22
N GLU A 17 2.78 -1.37 -7.48
CA GLU A 17 3.84 -0.46 -7.02
C GLU A 17 3.79 -0.26 -5.51
N ILE A 18 2.58 -0.14 -4.94
CA ILE A 18 2.39 -0.07 -3.48
C ILE A 18 2.97 -1.32 -2.81
N LEU A 19 2.53 -2.52 -3.22
CA LEU A 19 2.97 -3.80 -2.66
C LEU A 19 4.50 -3.98 -2.74
N ARG A 20 5.10 -3.61 -3.87
CA ARG A 20 6.57 -3.65 -4.04
C ARG A 20 7.30 -2.58 -3.23
N CYS A 21 6.66 -1.45 -2.95
CA CYS A 21 7.25 -0.39 -2.16
C CYS A 21 7.21 -0.71 -0.67
N PHE A 22 6.12 -1.31 -0.22
CA PHE A 22 5.86 -1.64 1.18
C PHE A 22 6.50 -2.97 1.60
N GLU A 23 6.69 -3.89 0.64
CA GLU A 23 7.23 -5.23 0.89
C GLU A 23 6.40 -6.03 1.92
N HIS A 24 5.11 -5.71 2.05
CA HIS A 24 4.15 -6.41 2.89
C HIS A 24 2.76 -6.41 2.22
N PRO A 25 1.85 -7.33 2.58
CA PRO A 25 0.52 -7.35 2.03
C PRO A 25 -0.31 -6.15 2.50
N ILE A 26 -1.44 -5.91 1.82
CA ILE A 26 -2.41 -4.92 2.28
C ILE A 26 -3.13 -5.40 3.55
N SER A 27 -3.64 -4.46 4.33
CA SER A 27 -4.54 -4.78 5.44
C SER A 27 -5.92 -5.21 4.94
N GLU A 28 -6.70 -5.88 5.79
CA GLU A 28 -8.08 -6.22 5.46
C GLU A 28 -8.92 -4.97 5.17
N GLU A 29 -8.73 -3.91 5.94
CA GLU A 29 -9.45 -2.65 5.74
C GLU A 29 -9.10 -1.98 4.40
N GLN A 30 -7.84 -2.08 3.98
CA GLN A 30 -7.43 -1.64 2.64
C GLN A 30 -8.05 -2.53 1.54
N ALA A 31 -8.17 -3.84 1.76
CA ALA A 31 -8.84 -4.75 0.83
C ALA A 31 -10.32 -4.39 0.65
N TRP A 32 -11.05 -4.15 1.75
CA TRP A 32 -12.44 -3.66 1.71
C TRP A 32 -12.56 -2.35 0.94
N ALA A 33 -11.67 -1.38 1.22
CA ALA A 33 -11.68 -0.08 0.56
C ALA A 33 -11.45 -0.17 -0.95
N ILE A 34 -10.44 -0.94 -1.38
CA ILE A 34 -10.12 -1.11 -2.80
C ILE A 34 -11.26 -1.84 -3.49
N CYS A 35 -11.82 -2.88 -2.86
CA CYS A 35 -12.95 -3.63 -3.39
C CYS A 35 -14.17 -2.72 -3.61
N PHE A 36 -14.58 -1.96 -2.59
CA PHE A 36 -15.69 -1.01 -2.67
C PHE A 36 -15.49 0.04 -3.76
N GLN A 37 -14.32 0.69 -3.78
CA GLN A 37 -14.04 1.76 -4.75
C GLN A 37 -14.00 1.23 -6.20
N CYS A 38 -13.44 0.03 -6.42
CA CYS A 38 -13.45 -0.62 -7.73
C CYS A 38 -14.88 -0.99 -8.16
N CYS A 39 -15.70 -1.57 -7.28
CA CYS A 39 -17.08 -1.93 -7.60
C CYS A 39 -17.95 -0.72 -7.92
N ARG A 40 -17.86 0.35 -7.12
CA ARG A 40 -18.53 1.63 -7.40
C ARG A 40 -18.10 2.23 -8.73
N LYS A 41 -16.82 2.11 -9.08
CA LYS A 41 -16.32 2.59 -10.38
C LYS A 41 -16.87 1.77 -11.54
N MET A 42 -16.99 0.44 -11.39
CA MET A 42 -17.61 -0.43 -12.39
C MET A 42 -19.10 -0.13 -12.55
N GLU A 43 -19.82 0.10 -11.46
CA GLU A 43 -21.24 0.49 -11.45
C GLU A 43 -21.45 1.82 -12.19
N GLN A 44 -20.60 2.82 -11.94
CA GLN A 44 -20.66 4.09 -12.67
C GLN A 44 -20.43 3.94 -14.18
N LEU A 45 -19.57 2.99 -14.59
CA LEU A 45 -19.33 2.69 -16.00
C LEU A 45 -20.49 1.91 -16.63
N SER A 46 -21.18 1.05 -15.88
CA SER A 46 -22.36 0.35 -16.37
C SER A 46 -23.57 1.28 -16.54
N MET A 47 -23.68 2.32 -15.71
CA MET A 47 -24.73 3.35 -15.77
C MET A 47 -24.46 4.49 -16.78
N GLY A 48 -23.24 4.60 -17.33
CA GLY A 48 -22.76 5.78 -18.08
C GLY A 48 -22.58 5.60 -19.61
N LEU A 49 -23.01 6.61 -20.38
CA LEU A 49 -23.05 6.73 -21.85
C LEU A 49 -21.71 6.67 -22.64
N TYR A 50 -20.55 6.32 -22.05
CA TYR A 50 -19.25 6.59 -22.72
C TYR A 50 -18.19 5.46 -22.74
N THR A 51 -18.36 4.35 -22.00
CA THR A 51 -17.47 3.20 -22.19
C THR A 51 -18.14 1.92 -21.73
N PRO A 52 -18.40 0.94 -22.62
CA PRO A 52 -18.92 -0.36 -22.19
C PRO A 52 -17.94 -1.02 -21.22
N LEU A 53 -18.44 -1.77 -20.22
CA LEU A 53 -17.66 -2.64 -19.33
C LEU A 53 -16.67 -3.54 -20.10
N HIS A 54 -16.91 -3.77 -21.39
CA HIS A 54 -16.05 -4.46 -22.34
C HIS A 54 -14.64 -3.86 -22.52
N SER A 55 -14.39 -2.68 -21.94
CA SER A 55 -13.08 -2.03 -21.93
C SER A 55 -12.30 -2.24 -20.62
N VAL A 56 -12.95 -2.75 -19.57
CA VAL A 56 -12.33 -2.97 -18.25
C VAL A 56 -11.38 -4.16 -18.31
N PHE A 57 -10.16 -3.96 -17.80
CA PHE A 57 -9.15 -4.99 -17.72
C PHE A 57 -8.55 -5.07 -16.32
N ILE A 58 -8.89 -6.16 -15.63
CA ILE A 58 -8.36 -6.51 -14.31
C ILE A 58 -7.52 -7.78 -14.49
N LYS A 59 -6.20 -7.63 -14.38
CA LYS A 59 -5.22 -8.73 -14.43
C LYS A 59 -4.05 -8.39 -13.52
N GLY A 60 -4.04 -9.01 -12.34
CA GLY A 60 -3.05 -8.80 -11.29
C GLY A 60 -3.07 -7.39 -10.67
N PRO A 61 -2.28 -7.14 -9.62
CA PRO A 61 -2.26 -5.87 -8.89
C PRO A 61 -1.77 -4.69 -9.73
N GLY A 62 -1.06 -4.94 -10.83
CA GLY A 62 -0.58 -3.91 -11.76
C GLY A 62 -1.69 -3.33 -12.66
N SER A 63 -2.91 -3.84 -12.55
CA SER A 63 -4.07 -3.35 -13.30
C SER A 63 -4.98 -2.42 -12.49
N ILE A 64 -4.85 -2.40 -11.15
CA ILE A 64 -5.59 -1.53 -10.22
C ILE A 64 -4.73 -0.33 -9.85
N PHE A 65 -5.35 0.85 -9.78
CA PHE A 65 -4.72 2.11 -9.42
C PHE A 65 -5.43 2.77 -8.25
N ILE A 66 -4.66 3.24 -7.29
CA ILE A 66 -5.11 4.08 -6.18
C ILE A 66 -4.75 5.53 -6.50
N HIS A 67 -5.72 6.43 -6.37
CA HIS A 67 -5.57 7.84 -6.73
C HIS A 67 -5.36 8.71 -5.50
N ALA A 68 -4.76 9.88 -5.71
CA ALA A 68 -4.50 10.86 -4.66
C ALA A 68 -5.78 11.42 -4.01
N ASP A 69 -6.91 11.36 -4.70
CA ASP A 69 -8.21 11.78 -4.17
C ASP A 69 -8.87 10.71 -3.27
N GLY A 70 -8.33 9.48 -3.26
CA GLY A 70 -8.88 8.35 -2.51
C GLY A 70 -9.78 7.43 -3.35
N THR A 71 -9.95 7.70 -4.65
CA THR A 71 -10.66 6.79 -5.54
C THR A 71 -9.75 5.64 -6.02
N ALA A 72 -10.37 4.56 -6.51
CA ALA A 72 -9.67 3.48 -7.18
C ALA A 72 -10.16 3.36 -8.64
N SER A 73 -9.25 2.96 -9.53
CA SER A 73 -9.59 2.66 -10.92
C SER A 73 -8.82 1.44 -11.42
N PHE A 74 -9.08 1.04 -12.65
CA PHE A 74 -8.40 -0.07 -13.32
C PHE A 74 -7.98 0.31 -14.73
N LYS A 75 -7.19 -0.54 -15.40
CA LYS A 75 -6.85 -0.36 -16.82
C LYS A 75 -8.12 -0.45 -17.67
N VAL A 76 -8.25 0.49 -18.61
CA VAL A 76 -9.35 0.54 -19.56
C VAL A 76 -8.78 0.59 -20.98
N TYR A 77 -9.17 -0.33 -21.85
CA TYR A 77 -8.78 -0.34 -23.26
C TYR A 77 -9.86 0.34 -24.12
N HIS A 78 -9.51 1.46 -24.74
CA HIS A 78 -10.32 2.04 -25.80
C HIS A 78 -9.98 1.35 -27.13
N LYS A 79 -10.95 0.66 -27.74
CA LYS A 79 -10.80 0.15 -29.12
C LYS A 79 -10.71 1.35 -30.07
N SER A 80 -9.50 1.70 -30.54
CA SER A 80 -9.34 2.55 -31.71
C SER A 80 -9.61 1.71 -32.96
N GLY A 81 -10.50 2.18 -33.83
CA GLY A 81 -11.00 1.39 -34.95
C GLY A 81 -9.93 1.10 -36.01
N LYS A 82 -9.39 -0.13 -36.02
CA LYS A 82 -9.19 -1.01 -37.20
C LYS A 82 -8.41 -2.28 -36.80
N SER A 83 -8.81 -3.39 -37.45
CA SER A 83 -8.19 -4.72 -37.58
C SER A 83 -8.17 -5.72 -36.39
N ILE A 84 -9.05 -6.72 -36.52
CA ILE A 84 -8.85 -8.19 -36.56
C ILE A 84 -8.40 -8.94 -35.27
N ASP A 85 -9.29 -9.84 -34.83
CA ASP A 85 -9.10 -11.08 -34.05
C ASP A 85 -8.21 -11.09 -32.80
N VAL A 86 -8.65 -10.38 -31.76
CA VAL A 86 -8.58 -10.92 -30.39
C VAL A 86 -9.93 -10.63 -29.73
N GLY A 87 -10.60 -11.69 -29.28
CA GLY A 87 -12.00 -11.73 -28.87
C GLY A 87 -12.47 -10.49 -28.10
N SER A 88 -13.53 -9.87 -28.61
CA SER A 88 -14.30 -8.87 -27.87
C SER A 88 -14.99 -9.56 -26.69
N ILE A 89 -14.25 -9.85 -25.63
CA ILE A 89 -14.82 -10.47 -24.43
C ILE A 89 -15.76 -9.43 -23.82
N GLN A 90 -17.07 -9.64 -23.99
CA GLN A 90 -18.03 -9.00 -23.12
C GLN A 90 -17.80 -9.56 -21.72
N GLN A 91 -17.13 -8.79 -20.88
CA GLN A 91 -16.94 -9.14 -19.47
C GLN A 91 -18.28 -8.95 -18.76
N SER A 92 -18.87 -10.01 -18.21
CA SER A 92 -20.01 -9.92 -17.29
C SER A 92 -19.54 -9.30 -15.97
N GLU A 93 -20.45 -8.68 -15.22
CA GLU A 93 -20.16 -8.16 -13.88
C GLU A 93 -19.54 -9.24 -12.99
N ASP A 94 -20.17 -10.42 -12.98
CA ASP A 94 -19.72 -11.60 -12.27
C ASP A 94 -18.28 -12.02 -12.62
N LYS A 95 -17.86 -11.89 -13.90
CA LYS A 95 -16.48 -12.19 -14.29
C LYS A 95 -15.49 -11.12 -13.85
N LEU A 96 -15.90 -9.85 -13.86
CA LEU A 96 -15.08 -8.75 -13.36
C LEU A 96 -14.88 -8.84 -11.84
N LEU A 97 -15.92 -9.25 -11.11
CA LEU A 97 -15.85 -9.52 -9.67
C LEU A 97 -14.90 -10.66 -9.36
N GLU A 98 -14.95 -11.75 -10.14
CA GLU A 98 -13.99 -12.86 -10.01
C GLU A 98 -12.55 -12.38 -10.18
N TYR A 99 -12.27 -11.60 -11.23
CA TYR A 99 -10.92 -11.03 -11.42
C TYR A 99 -10.51 -10.05 -10.32
N LEU A 100 -11.43 -9.22 -9.84
CA LEU A 100 -11.16 -8.32 -8.72
C LEU A 100 -10.85 -9.13 -7.46
N GLY A 101 -11.63 -10.17 -7.17
CA GLY A 101 -11.44 -11.06 -6.03
C GLY A 101 -10.06 -11.71 -6.04
N VAL A 102 -9.61 -12.19 -7.21
CA VAL A 102 -8.25 -12.75 -7.39
C VAL A 102 -7.20 -11.69 -7.06
N VAL A 103 -7.32 -10.47 -7.59
CA VAL A 103 -6.32 -9.42 -7.35
C VAL A 103 -6.28 -8.97 -5.88
N ILE A 104 -7.44 -8.93 -5.21
CA ILE A 104 -7.52 -8.61 -3.78
C ILE A 104 -6.86 -9.71 -2.95
N TYR A 105 -7.15 -10.98 -3.22
CA TYR A 105 -6.50 -12.11 -2.55
C TYR A 105 -4.98 -12.10 -2.78
N GLU A 106 -4.53 -11.91 -4.02
CA GLU A 106 -3.10 -11.78 -4.35
C GLU A 106 -2.41 -10.64 -3.58
N ALA A 107 -3.12 -9.53 -3.32
CA ALA A 107 -2.58 -8.41 -2.54
C ALA A 107 -2.57 -8.69 -1.03
N LEU A 108 -3.53 -9.46 -0.52
CA LEU A 108 -3.60 -9.91 0.88
C LEU A 108 -2.57 -11.00 1.19
N ASP A 109 -2.23 -11.82 0.20
CA ASP A 109 -1.28 -12.93 0.28
C ASP A 109 0.15 -12.52 -0.16
N TRP A 110 0.36 -11.23 -0.46
CA TRP A 110 1.64 -10.74 -0.98
C TRP A 110 2.80 -10.98 0.01
N GLY A 111 3.83 -11.69 -0.46
CA GLY A 111 5.04 -11.94 0.32
C GLY A 111 4.93 -13.07 1.33
N ILE A 112 3.83 -13.82 1.33
CA ILE A 112 3.63 -15.01 2.15
C ILE A 112 4.20 -16.23 1.42
N ASP A 113 4.77 -17.18 2.17
CA ASP A 113 5.28 -18.42 1.60
C ASP A 113 4.13 -19.35 1.20
N SER A 114 4.27 -20.06 0.07
CA SER A 114 3.28 -21.02 -0.43
C SER A 114 2.79 -22.10 0.55
N GLN A 115 3.52 -22.34 1.65
CA GLN A 115 3.17 -23.30 2.69
C GLN A 115 2.37 -22.69 3.86
N VAL A 116 2.20 -21.37 3.87
CA VAL A 116 1.50 -20.63 4.93
C VAL A 116 0.36 -19.87 4.28
N GLU A 117 -0.86 -20.04 4.80
CA GLU A 117 -2.01 -19.25 4.37
C GLU A 117 -2.28 -18.14 5.39
N ARG A 118 -2.69 -16.97 4.91
CA ARG A 118 -3.12 -15.88 5.78
C ARG A 118 -4.48 -16.19 6.38
N GLU A 119 -4.57 -16.15 7.71
CA GLU A 119 -5.86 -16.13 8.40
C GLU A 119 -6.55 -14.78 8.14
N LEU A 120 -7.73 -14.83 7.52
CA LEU A 120 -8.61 -13.69 7.26
C LEU A 120 -9.75 -13.67 8.27
N SER A 121 -10.34 -12.50 8.52
CA SER A 121 -11.59 -12.44 9.26
C SER A 121 -12.74 -13.12 8.49
N ASP A 122 -13.63 -13.82 9.22
CA ASP A 122 -14.79 -14.50 8.63
C ASP A 122 -15.59 -13.63 7.62
N PRO A 123 -15.83 -12.32 7.86
CA PRO A 123 -16.57 -11.49 6.91
C PRO A 123 -15.82 -11.29 5.59
N LEU A 124 -14.51 -11.09 5.63
CA LEU A 124 -13.70 -10.86 4.43
C LEU A 124 -13.50 -12.16 3.64
N GLU A 125 -13.27 -13.27 4.34
CA GLU A 125 -13.20 -14.59 3.71
C GLU A 125 -14.51 -14.92 2.97
N LYS A 126 -15.66 -14.67 3.61
CA LYS A 126 -16.98 -14.86 2.98
C LYS A 126 -17.16 -14.00 1.73
N LEU A 127 -16.73 -12.73 1.77
CA LEU A 127 -16.79 -11.86 0.60
C LEU A 127 -15.90 -12.41 -0.53
N LEU A 128 -14.68 -12.83 -0.23
CA LEU A 128 -13.76 -13.37 -1.23
C LEU A 128 -14.27 -14.68 -1.82
N CYS A 129 -14.80 -15.59 -1.00
CA CYS A 129 -15.45 -16.83 -1.46
C CYS A 129 -16.63 -16.54 -2.40
N LEU A 130 -17.45 -15.53 -2.07
CA LEU A 130 -18.54 -15.06 -2.93
C LEU A 130 -18.00 -14.56 -4.29
N MET A 131 -17.01 -13.67 -4.28
CA MET A 131 -16.43 -13.10 -5.51
C MET A 131 -15.73 -14.15 -6.38
N LEU A 132 -15.07 -15.12 -5.74
CA LEU A 132 -14.28 -16.18 -6.38
C LEU A 132 -15.09 -17.42 -6.75
N LYS A 133 -16.39 -17.46 -6.42
CA LYS A 133 -17.31 -18.60 -6.67
C LYS A 133 -16.78 -19.90 -6.05
N LEU A 134 -16.24 -19.78 -4.85
CA LEU A 134 -15.76 -20.93 -4.09
C LEU A 134 -16.88 -21.61 -3.29
N ASP A 135 -18.10 -21.08 -3.34
CA ASP A 135 -19.25 -21.74 -2.72
C ASP A 135 -19.86 -22.79 -3.66
N ASP A 136 -19.86 -24.06 -3.22
CA ASP A 136 -20.39 -25.23 -3.94
C ASP A 136 -21.94 -25.23 -4.11
N GLU A 137 -22.61 -24.12 -3.79
CA GLU A 137 -24.06 -23.99 -3.83
C GLU A 137 -24.52 -23.68 -5.27
N ALA A 138 -24.60 -24.73 -6.10
CA ALA A 138 -24.99 -24.71 -7.52
C ALA A 138 -26.36 -24.07 -7.86
N MET A 139 -27.09 -23.52 -6.88
CA MET A 139 -28.38 -22.85 -7.03
C MET A 139 -28.38 -21.35 -6.69
N LYS A 140 -27.27 -20.75 -6.23
CA LYS A 140 -27.26 -19.32 -5.93
C LYS A 140 -27.25 -18.45 -7.19
N PRO A 141 -27.94 -17.30 -7.18
CA PRO A 141 -27.86 -16.33 -8.27
C PRO A 141 -26.44 -15.81 -8.43
N ALA A 142 -26.09 -15.41 -9.66
CA ALA A 142 -24.79 -14.80 -9.94
C ALA A 142 -24.61 -13.52 -9.10
N VAL A 143 -23.40 -13.36 -8.56
CA VAL A 143 -23.03 -12.23 -7.71
C VAL A 143 -22.98 -10.96 -8.55
N THR A 144 -23.62 -9.89 -8.06
CA THR A 144 -23.66 -8.61 -8.75
C THR A 144 -22.73 -7.59 -8.09
N LEU A 145 -22.41 -6.50 -8.81
CA LEU A 145 -21.63 -5.39 -8.23
C LEU A 145 -22.31 -4.85 -6.96
N GLN A 146 -23.64 -4.83 -6.94
CA GLN A 146 -24.41 -4.30 -5.83
C GLN A 146 -24.37 -5.19 -4.58
N ASP A 147 -24.26 -6.51 -4.76
CA ASP A 147 -24.10 -7.43 -3.64
C ASP A 147 -22.76 -7.18 -2.93
N VAL A 148 -21.68 -6.97 -3.70
CA VAL A 148 -20.35 -6.68 -3.17
C VAL A 148 -20.30 -5.29 -2.52
N ILE A 149 -20.89 -4.27 -3.16
CA ILE A 149 -20.98 -2.91 -2.58
C ILE A 149 -21.71 -2.98 -1.24
N LYS A 150 -22.86 -3.66 -1.19
CA LYS A 150 -23.64 -3.81 0.03
C LYS A 150 -22.87 -4.55 1.13
N ALA A 151 -22.16 -5.63 0.80
CA ALA A 151 -21.32 -6.34 1.76
C ALA A 151 -20.23 -5.43 2.35
N CYS A 152 -19.59 -4.60 1.52
CA CYS A 152 -18.64 -3.60 1.98
C CYS A 152 -19.29 -2.51 2.84
N GLU A 153 -20.53 -2.10 2.57
CA GLU A 153 -21.25 -1.13 3.41
C GLU A 153 -21.61 -1.73 4.78
N GLU A 154 -22.05 -2.99 4.81
CA GLU A 154 -22.43 -3.73 6.02
C GLU A 154 -21.24 -4.12 6.91
N HIS A 155 -20.02 -4.15 6.36
CA HIS A 155 -18.78 -4.30 7.14
C HIS A 155 -18.59 -3.15 8.13
N LEU A 156 -19.09 -1.96 7.82
CA LEU A 156 -18.98 -0.79 8.69
C LEU A 156 -20.12 -0.71 9.68
N SER A 157 -19.86 -0.17 10.87
CA SER A 157 -20.92 0.10 11.86
C SER A 157 -21.99 1.07 11.34
N ARG A 158 -21.64 1.92 10.36
CA ARG A 158 -22.54 2.88 9.71
C ARG A 158 -22.41 2.77 8.19
N PRO A 159 -23.27 1.98 7.53
CA PRO A 159 -23.25 1.78 6.07
C PRO A 159 -23.21 3.07 5.25
N SER A 160 -23.92 4.12 5.70
CA SER A 160 -23.97 5.44 5.04
C SER A 160 -22.61 6.14 4.93
N GLU A 161 -21.64 5.76 5.76
CA GLU A 161 -20.31 6.39 5.78
C GLU A 161 -19.31 5.67 4.87
N ALA A 162 -19.68 4.54 4.26
CA ALA A 162 -18.78 3.70 3.47
C ALA A 162 -18.02 4.45 2.38
N THR A 163 -18.71 5.31 1.62
CA THR A 163 -18.04 6.10 0.57
C THR A 163 -16.92 6.98 1.15
N SER A 164 -17.22 7.75 2.20
CA SER A 164 -16.24 8.63 2.83
C SER A 164 -15.12 7.85 3.51
N HIS A 165 -15.46 6.75 4.19
CA HIS A 165 -14.51 5.93 4.92
C HIS A 165 -13.50 5.27 3.98
N TYR A 166 -13.98 4.59 2.94
CA TYR A 166 -13.11 3.92 1.98
C TYR A 166 -12.30 4.90 1.12
N GLU A 167 -12.82 6.09 0.84
CA GLU A 167 -12.04 7.17 0.22
C GLU A 167 -10.87 7.61 1.12
N VAL A 168 -11.10 7.81 2.42
CA VAL A 168 -10.05 8.15 3.38
C VAL A 168 -9.02 7.02 3.46
N THR A 169 -9.44 5.76 3.54
CA THR A 169 -8.53 4.60 3.61
C THR A 169 -7.62 4.52 2.38
N CYS A 170 -8.18 4.64 1.17
CA CYS A 170 -7.39 4.65 -0.07
C CYS A 170 -6.47 5.87 -0.18
N ARG A 171 -6.92 7.05 0.26
CA ARG A 171 -6.11 8.28 0.26
C ARG A 171 -4.95 8.20 1.26
N SER A 172 -5.16 7.59 2.43
CA SER A 172 -4.11 7.33 3.40
C SER A 172 -3.06 6.37 2.82
N LEU A 173 -3.50 5.26 2.22
CA LEU A 173 -2.62 4.31 1.53
C LEU A 173 -1.78 4.98 0.43
N PHE A 174 -2.40 5.84 -0.38
CA PHE A 174 -1.70 6.63 -1.40
C PHE A 174 -0.65 7.56 -0.78
N SER A 175 -1.02 8.26 0.30
CA SER A 175 -0.15 9.22 0.97
C SER A 175 1.06 8.53 1.60
N GLU A 176 0.85 7.39 2.26
CA GLU A 176 1.93 6.56 2.81
C GLU A 176 2.92 6.12 1.75
N TYR A 177 2.42 5.69 0.57
CA TYR A 177 3.29 5.37 -0.57
C TYR A 177 4.12 6.57 -1.01
N VAL A 178 3.51 7.74 -1.18
CA VAL A 178 4.22 8.95 -1.62
C VAL A 178 5.27 9.37 -0.60
N GLU A 179 4.97 9.34 0.69
CA GLU A 179 5.94 9.67 1.74
C GLU A 179 7.11 8.70 1.76
N LEU A 180 6.85 7.39 1.62
CA LEU A 180 7.92 6.40 1.55
C LEU A 180 8.81 6.59 0.30
N GLN A 181 8.23 6.89 -0.85
CA GLN A 181 9.00 7.20 -2.08
C GLN A 181 9.90 8.43 -1.91
N LYS A 182 9.41 9.49 -1.24
CA LYS A 182 10.22 10.66 -0.91
C LYS A 182 11.40 10.28 -0.02
N LEU A 183 11.16 9.50 1.03
CA LEU A 183 12.21 9.03 1.94
C LEU A 183 13.27 8.19 1.21
N VAL A 184 12.85 7.26 0.35
CA VAL A 184 13.76 6.45 -0.49
C VAL A 184 14.61 7.34 -1.39
N THR A 185 14.01 8.34 -2.02
CA THR A 185 14.72 9.30 -2.89
C THR A 185 15.75 10.12 -2.11
N ILE A 186 15.39 10.60 -0.91
CA ILE A 186 16.31 11.34 -0.03
C ILE A 186 17.51 10.47 0.37
N ILE A 187 17.28 9.21 0.73
CA ILE A 187 18.34 8.27 1.12
C ILE A 187 19.28 7.99 -0.06
N GLN A 188 18.73 7.73 -1.26
CA GLN A 188 19.53 7.45 -2.46
C GLN A 188 20.41 8.64 -2.86
N THR A 189 19.82 9.83 -2.94
CA THR A 189 20.55 11.07 -3.29
C THR A 189 21.60 11.46 -2.24
N SER A 190 21.31 11.25 -0.95
CA SER A 190 22.28 11.51 0.13
C SER A 190 23.48 10.54 0.08
N LYS A 191 23.26 9.29 -0.38
CA LYS A 191 24.32 8.29 -0.55
C LYS A 191 25.23 8.60 -1.74
N GLU A 192 24.68 9.13 -2.83
CA GLU A 192 25.44 9.55 -4.02
C GLU A 192 26.36 10.74 -3.74
N VAL A 193 25.95 11.69 -2.88
CA VAL A 193 26.79 12.82 -2.49
C VAL A 193 28.01 12.40 -1.64
N HIS A 194 27.96 11.23 -0.99
CA HIS A 194 29.07 10.68 -0.18
C HIS A 194 30.09 9.85 -0.98
N LEU A 195 29.71 9.27 -2.12
CA LEU A 195 30.63 8.64 -3.07
C LEU A 195 30.90 9.61 -4.24
N GLY A 196 31.82 10.56 -4.04
CA GLY A 196 32.15 11.52 -5.07
C GLY A 196 32.62 10.86 -6.38
N SER A 197 31.78 10.86 -7.42
CA SER A 197 32.15 11.02 -8.83
C SER A 197 30.91 11.12 -9.73
N PRO A 198 30.89 12.05 -10.73
CA PRO A 198 29.72 12.31 -11.56
C PRO A 198 29.75 11.44 -12.81
N LEU A 199 28.77 10.55 -12.99
CA LEU A 199 28.48 10.00 -14.31
C LEU A 199 26.99 9.89 -14.59
N SER A 200 26.63 10.67 -15.62
CA SER A 200 25.68 10.36 -16.67
C SER A 200 24.20 10.51 -16.36
N CYS A 201 23.69 11.68 -16.76
CA CYS A 201 22.30 11.87 -17.17
C CYS A 201 21.78 10.66 -17.95
N TYR A 202 20.71 10.03 -17.46
CA TYR A 202 19.79 9.29 -18.31
C TYR A 202 18.34 9.58 -17.90
N SER A 203 17.54 9.64 -18.96
CA SER A 203 16.16 10.11 -19.05
C SER A 203 15.17 9.37 -18.16
N SER A 204 14.16 10.11 -17.71
CA SER A 204 12.83 9.61 -17.37
C SER A 204 12.22 8.90 -18.58
N VAL A 205 12.46 7.60 -18.72
CA VAL A 205 11.51 6.51 -19.00
C VAL A 205 12.30 5.21 -18.82
N ASP A 206 11.68 4.21 -18.18
CA ASP A 206 12.14 2.82 -18.05
C ASP A 206 12.98 2.48 -16.80
N LEU A 207 12.30 2.39 -15.65
CA LEU A 207 12.75 1.60 -14.50
C LEU A 207 12.19 0.17 -14.58
N SER A 208 12.24 -0.43 -15.77
CA SER A 208 12.23 -1.88 -15.90
C SER A 208 13.67 -2.33 -16.17
N LEU A 209 14.07 -3.44 -15.55
CA LEU A 209 15.34 -4.13 -15.79
C LEU A 209 16.61 -3.68 -15.03
N THR A 210 16.53 -3.29 -13.76
CA THR A 210 17.59 -3.72 -12.81
C THR A 210 16.98 -4.08 -11.46
N ARG A 211 16.74 -5.39 -11.34
CA ARG A 211 16.57 -6.13 -10.10
C ARG A 211 17.86 -6.03 -9.27
N PHE A 212 18.12 -4.88 -8.64
CA PHE A 212 18.99 -4.83 -7.47
C PHE A 212 18.11 -5.15 -6.27
N SER A 213 18.36 -6.31 -5.67
CA SER A 213 17.64 -6.82 -4.51
C SER A 213 17.60 -5.78 -3.38
N LYS A 214 16.49 -5.03 -3.27
CA LYS A 214 16.21 -4.15 -2.12
C LYS A 214 16.33 -4.93 -0.80
N ALA A 215 15.93 -6.20 -0.81
CA ALA A 215 16.04 -7.13 0.31
C ALA A 215 17.49 -7.39 0.78
N SER A 216 18.51 -7.26 -0.08
CA SER A 216 19.91 -7.53 0.27
C SER A 216 20.63 -6.38 0.98
N LEU A 217 20.05 -5.17 0.98
CA LEU A 217 20.70 -3.98 1.52
C LEU A 217 20.11 -3.56 2.87
N TRP A 218 18.90 -4.01 3.21
CA TRP A 218 18.24 -3.66 4.48
C TRP A 218 19.03 -4.08 5.73
N PRO A 219 19.66 -5.28 5.80
CA PRO A 219 20.51 -5.64 6.93
C PRO A 219 21.71 -4.70 7.09
N ASN A 220 22.26 -4.21 5.98
CA ASN A 220 23.41 -3.29 6.00
C ASN A 220 22.98 -1.89 6.44
N VAL A 221 21.84 -1.39 5.95
CA VAL A 221 21.27 -0.11 6.39
C VAL A 221 20.96 -0.14 7.89
N MET A 222 20.34 -1.22 8.38
CA MET A 222 20.06 -1.35 9.80
C MET A 222 21.32 -1.49 10.65
N HIS A 223 22.33 -2.20 10.16
CA HIS A 223 23.63 -2.28 10.83
C HIS A 223 24.29 -0.90 10.92
N GLU A 224 24.28 -0.10 9.85
CA GLU A 224 24.83 1.26 9.86
C GLU A 224 24.08 2.19 10.83
N LEU A 225 22.74 2.08 10.89
CA LEU A 225 21.92 2.86 11.82
C LEU A 225 22.16 2.46 13.29
N GLN A 226 22.31 1.17 13.59
CA GLN A 226 22.62 0.67 14.93
C GLN A 226 24.01 1.11 15.42
N ASN A 227 24.94 1.33 14.50
CA ASN A 227 26.27 1.88 14.80
C ASN A 227 26.26 3.41 15.04
N GLY A 228 25.13 4.07 14.80
CA GLY A 228 24.94 5.51 14.98
C GLY A 228 25.50 6.34 13.83
N VAL A 229 24.70 7.29 13.33
CA VAL A 229 25.12 8.24 12.29
C VAL A 229 25.82 9.43 12.95
N LYS A 230 27.12 9.61 12.68
CA LYS A 230 27.86 10.80 13.16
C LYS A 230 27.44 12.03 12.34
N LEU A 231 26.47 12.77 12.86
CA LEU A 231 26.12 14.09 12.33
C LEU A 231 27.32 15.04 12.48
N ARG A 232 27.64 15.77 11.42
CA ARG A 232 28.76 16.73 11.41
C ARG A 232 28.52 17.78 12.50
N LYS A 233 29.42 17.86 13.49
CA LYS A 233 29.45 18.95 14.46
C LYS A 233 29.59 20.28 13.71
N VAL A 234 28.62 21.17 13.89
CA VAL A 234 28.73 22.59 13.51
C VAL A 234 29.88 23.19 14.31
N THR A 235 30.75 23.92 13.62
CA THR A 235 31.97 24.54 14.15
C THR A 235 31.67 25.33 15.42
N GLU A 236 32.33 24.96 16.52
CA GLU A 236 32.16 25.52 17.85
C GLU A 236 32.60 26.99 17.88
N GLN A 237 31.67 27.90 18.16
CA GLN A 237 31.94 29.27 18.60
C GLN A 237 32.10 29.25 20.14
N PRO A 238 33.01 30.06 20.76
CA PRO A 238 33.50 29.78 22.11
C PRO A 238 32.45 30.00 23.21
N GLN A 239 32.15 28.91 23.92
CA GLN A 239 31.87 28.77 25.36
C GLN A 239 31.03 29.86 26.05
N ARG A 240 29.77 29.53 26.36
CA ARG A 240 29.17 29.88 27.66
C ARG A 240 28.93 28.59 28.43
N SER A 241 29.59 28.47 29.58
CA SER A 241 29.45 27.38 30.55
C SER A 241 28.00 27.30 31.04
N VAL A 242 27.29 26.26 30.62
CA VAL A 242 25.98 25.88 31.16
C VAL A 242 26.20 24.67 32.09
N PRO A 243 25.54 24.58 33.27
CA PRO A 243 25.75 23.47 34.19
C PRO A 243 25.38 22.14 33.52
N PRO A 244 25.96 21.00 33.95
CA PRO A 244 25.66 19.72 33.33
C PRO A 244 24.17 19.44 33.42
N LYS A 245 23.49 19.40 32.27
CA LYS A 245 22.11 18.93 32.16
C LYS A 245 22.09 17.52 32.75
N LYS A 246 21.38 17.35 33.86
CA LYS A 246 21.00 16.02 34.35
C LYS A 246 20.36 15.31 33.17
N SER A 247 21.00 14.25 32.68
CA SER A 247 20.44 13.36 31.68
C SER A 247 19.07 12.92 32.20
N ILE A 248 18.01 13.42 31.57
CA ILE A 248 16.65 12.95 31.85
C ILE A 248 16.65 11.51 31.34
N ARG A 249 16.85 10.54 32.25
CA ARG A 249 16.78 9.12 31.90
C ARG A 249 15.39 8.82 31.35
N SER A 250 15.32 7.98 30.32
CA SER A 250 14.03 7.47 29.84
C SER A 250 13.34 6.70 30.96
N PRO A 251 12.00 6.68 31.04
CA PRO A 251 11.26 5.82 31.98
C PRO A 251 11.72 4.36 31.94
N TYR A 252 12.14 3.87 30.77
CA TYR A 252 12.72 2.53 30.60
C TYR A 252 14.07 2.37 31.31
N ASP A 253 14.97 3.35 31.20
CA ASP A 253 16.27 3.33 31.87
C ASP A 253 16.14 3.43 33.39
N LEU A 254 15.13 4.15 33.87
CA LEU A 254 14.79 4.22 35.29
C LEU A 254 14.26 2.88 35.79
N LEU A 255 13.40 2.21 35.02
CA LEU A 255 12.88 0.90 35.36
C LEU A 255 13.98 -0.17 35.38
N LEU A 256 14.87 -0.18 34.39
CA LEU A 256 16.02 -1.09 34.36
C LEU A 256 16.96 -0.85 35.55
N ASP A 257 17.20 0.41 35.90
CA ASP A 257 18.01 0.80 37.06
C ASP A 257 17.36 0.34 38.37
N ASP A 258 16.04 0.47 38.51
CA ASP A 258 15.30 -0.02 39.68
C ASP A 258 15.28 -1.56 39.75
N ILE A 259 15.18 -2.26 38.61
CA ILE A 259 15.29 -3.73 38.55
C ILE A 259 16.70 -4.17 38.95
N GLN A 260 17.75 -3.58 38.37
CA GLN A 260 19.15 -3.91 38.69
C GLN A 260 19.47 -3.72 40.17
N HIS A 261 18.99 -2.62 40.76
CA HIS A 261 19.23 -2.30 42.16
C HIS A 261 18.17 -2.86 43.11
N LYS A 262 17.25 -3.71 42.63
CA LYS A 262 16.15 -4.31 43.40
C LYS A 262 15.30 -3.30 44.17
N ARG A 263 15.10 -2.11 43.62
CA ARG A 263 14.24 -1.04 44.16
C ARG A 263 12.78 -1.27 43.79
N TYR A 264 12.28 -2.47 44.05
CA TYR A 264 10.89 -2.84 43.77
C TYR A 264 10.29 -3.67 44.90
N THR A 265 8.97 -3.54 45.11
CA THR A 265 8.21 -4.33 46.09
C THR A 265 7.20 -5.19 45.35
N LEU A 266 7.45 -6.51 45.28
CA LEU A 266 6.51 -7.45 44.67
C LEU A 266 5.42 -7.83 45.67
N ARG A 267 4.16 -7.81 45.24
CA ARG A 267 3.06 -8.42 46.00
C ARG A 267 2.91 -9.87 45.58
N LYS A 268 2.69 -10.74 46.56
CA LYS A 268 2.43 -12.16 46.31
C LYS A 268 1.03 -12.28 45.70
N VAL A 269 0.92 -12.91 44.54
CA VAL A 269 -0.36 -13.35 43.99
C VAL A 269 -0.70 -14.65 44.71
N SER A 270 -1.84 -14.69 45.40
CA SER A 270 -2.37 -15.94 45.96
C SER A 270 -3.10 -16.66 44.84
N ASP A 271 -2.79 -17.95 44.66
CA ASP A 271 -3.51 -18.87 43.76
C ASP A 271 -4.95 -19.12 44.23
#